data_AF-A0A7L1CQP4-F1
#
_entry.id   AF-A0A7L1CQP4-F1
#
_cell.length_a   1.000
_cell.length_b   1.000
_cell.length_c   1.000
_cell.angle_alpha   90.00
_cell.angle_beta   90.00
_cell.angle_gamma   90.00
#
_symmetry.space_group_name_H-M   'P 1'
#
loop_
_entity.id
_entity.type
_entity.pdbx_description
1 polymer ?
#
loop_
_entity_poly.entity_id
_entity_poly.type
_entity_poly.pdbx_seq_one_letter_code
_entity_poly.pdbx_strand_id
1 'polypeptide(L)'
;RHWMNLTPSDIMWNTSDTGWVKAAWGSVFAPWICGSCVFVHHMPQFNPTIVAETLSRYPITTFCTAPTAFRMLVQHDLSSYKFSRLKHCVTGGEPLNPEVMAKWKTQTGLIIHEGYGQTETVPVCANMKGMKIKPGSL
;
A
#
# COMPACT_ATOMS: atom_id res chain seq x y z
N ARG A 1 -6.03 -16.86 4.02
CA ARG A 1 -5.63 -15.79 3.07
C ARG A 1 -5.47 -14.51 3.89
N HIS A 2 -4.35 -13.80 3.76
CA HIS A 2 -4.05 -12.61 4.57
C HIS A 2 -4.29 -11.33 3.78
N TRP A 3 -4.63 -10.22 4.44
CA TRP A 3 -4.94 -8.94 3.80
C TRP A 3 -3.78 -8.39 2.94
N MET A 4 -2.56 -8.42 3.46
CA MET A 4 -1.36 -7.98 2.71
C MET A 4 -0.91 -8.97 1.62
N ASN A 5 -1.46 -10.18 1.61
CA ASN A 5 -1.22 -11.22 0.59
C ASN A 5 0.27 -11.43 0.23
N LEU A 6 1.13 -11.46 1.26
CA LEU A 6 2.57 -11.61 1.13
C LEU A 6 3.01 -13.07 0.99
N THR A 7 4.07 -13.31 0.24
CA THR A 7 4.79 -14.60 0.12
C THR A 7 6.29 -14.40 0.35
N PRO A 8 7.09 -15.47 0.55
CA PRO A 8 8.55 -15.32 0.73
C PRO A 8 9.29 -14.65 -0.43
N SER A 9 8.69 -14.61 -1.63
CA SER A 9 9.23 -13.94 -2.82
C SER A 9 8.90 -12.45 -2.90
N ASP A 10 8.14 -11.92 -1.95
CA ASP A 10 7.61 -10.56 -2.01
C ASP A 10 8.49 -9.54 -1.31
N ILE A 11 8.43 -8.32 -1.84
CA ILE A 11 9.07 -7.14 -1.28
C ILE A 11 7.96 -6.17 -0.89
N MET A 12 7.81 -5.96 0.41
CA MET A 12 6.82 -5.07 1.00
C MET A 12 7.44 -3.69 1.22
N TRP A 13 6.84 -2.65 0.66
CA TRP A 13 7.14 -1.27 1.02
C TRP A 13 5.94 -0.64 1.71
N ASN A 14 6.10 -0.37 3.01
CA ASN A 14 5.13 0.35 3.82
C ASN A 14 5.66 1.75 4.14
N THR A 15 5.03 2.79 3.61
CA THR A 15 5.39 4.17 3.92
C THR A 15 4.66 4.59 5.20
N SER A 16 5.33 4.40 6.34
CA SER A 16 4.86 4.80 7.66
C SER A 16 6.02 5.41 8.42
N ASP A 17 5.75 6.46 9.18
CA ASP A 17 6.69 6.89 10.22
C ASP A 17 6.83 5.76 11.27
N THR A 18 8.02 5.62 11.83
CA THR A 18 8.38 4.52 12.74
C THR A 18 7.70 4.61 14.10
N GLY A 19 7.20 5.78 14.50
CA GLY A 19 6.42 5.98 15.73
C GLY A 19 4.98 5.50 15.65
N TRP A 20 4.48 5.14 14.46
CA TRP A 20 3.11 4.65 14.26
C TRP A 20 3.04 3.13 14.29
N VAL A 21 1.94 2.60 14.84
CA VAL A 21 1.66 1.15 14.89
C VAL A 21 1.70 0.48 13.51
N LYS A 22 1.37 1.22 12.45
CA LYS A 22 1.42 0.77 11.06
C LYS A 22 2.82 0.35 10.63
N ALA A 23 3.88 0.95 11.19
CA ALA A 23 5.26 0.53 10.95
C ALA A 23 5.52 -0.86 11.55
N ALA A 24 5.07 -1.11 12.78
CA ALA A 24 5.19 -2.43 13.40
C ALA A 24 4.48 -3.50 12.57
N TRP A 25 3.25 -3.24 12.11
CA TRP A 25 2.50 -4.23 11.33
C TRP A 25 3.08 -4.43 9.92
N GLY A 26 3.28 -3.35 9.17
CA GLY A 26 3.58 -3.40 7.73
C GLY A 26 5.07 -3.38 7.37
N SER A 27 5.95 -2.98 8.30
CA SER A 27 7.40 -2.89 8.07
C SER A 27 8.21 -3.86 8.95
N VAL A 28 7.57 -4.64 9.82
CA VAL A 28 8.25 -5.60 10.71
C VAL A 28 7.51 -6.93 10.75
N PHE A 29 6.38 -7.00 11.47
CA PHE A 29 5.76 -8.28 11.82
C PHE A 29 5.15 -9.00 10.62
N ALA A 30 4.26 -8.37 9.85
CA ALA A 30 3.57 -9.08 8.77
C ALA A 30 4.52 -9.59 7.67
N PRO A 31 5.50 -8.80 7.18
CA PRO A 31 6.44 -9.30 6.18
C PRO A 31 7.33 -10.43 6.71
N TRP A 32 7.93 -10.28 7.89
CA TRP A 32 8.88 -11.28 8.39
C TRP A 32 8.22 -12.59 8.82
N ILE A 33 7.00 -12.54 9.38
CA ILE A 33 6.21 -13.77 9.64
C ILE A 33 5.92 -14.51 8.33
N CYS A 34 5.75 -13.80 7.22
CA CYS A 34 5.55 -14.39 5.89
C CYS A 34 6.85 -14.73 5.14
N GLY A 35 8.03 -14.49 5.73
CA GLY A 35 9.33 -14.68 5.10
C GLY A 35 9.63 -13.69 3.97
N SER A 36 8.90 -12.58 3.89
CA SER A 36 9.04 -11.55 2.86
C SER A 36 10.12 -10.52 3.20
N CYS A 37 10.65 -9.86 2.17
CA CYS A 37 11.59 -8.75 2.32
C CYS A 37 10.85 -7.45 2.68
N VAL A 38 11.45 -6.64 3.55
CA VAL A 38 10.99 -5.28 3.87
C VAL A 38 11.86 -4.28 3.12
N PHE A 39 11.21 -3.41 2.35
CA PHE A 39 11.86 -2.27 1.71
C PHE A 39 11.65 -1.00 2.55
N VAL A 40 12.72 -0.24 2.76
CA VAL A 40 12.70 1.03 3.50
C VAL A 40 13.33 2.10 2.63
N HIS A 41 12.66 3.26 2.53
CA HIS A 41 13.19 4.45 1.89
C HIS A 41 13.20 5.59 2.91
N HIS A 42 14.34 6.22 3.11
CA HIS A 42 14.40 7.43 3.94
C HIS A 42 13.75 8.59 3.18
N MET A 43 12.55 8.98 3.61
CA MET A 43 11.76 10.04 2.97
C MET A 43 11.15 10.93 4.07
N PRO A 44 11.88 11.97 4.52
CA PRO A 44 11.44 12.84 5.62
C PRO A 44 10.09 13.52 5.39
N GLN A 45 9.77 13.80 4.13
CA GLN A 45 8.48 14.32 3.70
C GLN A 45 8.00 13.51 2.51
N PHE A 46 6.70 13.17 2.50
CA PHE A 46 6.13 12.41 1.41
C PHE A 46 6.24 13.16 0.08
N ASN A 47 6.80 12.51 -0.93
CA ASN A 47 6.94 13.07 -2.27
C ASN A 47 6.44 12.05 -3.31
N PRO A 48 5.35 12.35 -4.06
CA PRO A 48 4.78 11.40 -5.01
C PRO A 48 5.72 11.05 -6.17
N THR A 49 6.59 11.99 -6.59
CA THR A 49 7.62 11.74 -7.61
C THR A 49 8.61 10.69 -7.13
N ILE A 50 9.15 10.86 -5.91
CA ILE A 50 10.10 9.90 -5.32
C ILE A 50 9.45 8.52 -5.18
N VAL A 51 8.18 8.47 -4.76
CA VAL A 51 7.44 7.20 -4.64
C VAL A 51 7.25 6.54 -6.00
N ALA A 52 6.83 7.27 -7.03
CA ALA A 52 6.65 6.74 -8.37
C ALA A 52 7.98 6.23 -8.97
N GLU A 53 9.06 6.99 -8.84
CA GLU A 53 10.41 6.57 -9.26
C GLU A 53 10.86 5.32 -8.51
N THR A 54 10.64 5.25 -7.20
CA THR A 54 11.03 4.12 -6.37
C THR A 54 10.26 2.86 -6.75
N LEU A 55 8.94 2.94 -6.94
CA LEU A 55 8.11 1.82 -7.41
C LEU A 55 8.46 1.38 -8.84
N SER A 56 8.96 2.28 -9.67
CA SER A 56 9.40 1.98 -11.04
C SER A 56 10.79 1.31 -11.07
N ARG A 57 11.70 1.74 -10.18
CA ARG A 57 13.11 1.30 -10.16
C ARG A 57 13.34 0.01 -9.37
N TYR A 58 12.69 -0.13 -8.22
CA TYR A 58 12.93 -1.26 -7.32
C TYR A 58 11.87 -2.34 -7.51
N PRO A 59 12.21 -3.63 -7.27
CA PRO A 59 11.29 -4.74 -7.49
C PRO A 59 10.23 -4.89 -6.38
N ILE A 60 9.62 -3.79 -5.97
CA ILE A 60 8.58 -3.74 -4.92
C ILE A 60 7.32 -4.42 -5.46
N THR A 61 6.84 -5.42 -4.74
CA THR A 61 5.67 -6.22 -5.16
C THR A 61 4.41 -5.80 -4.42
N THR A 62 4.55 -5.36 -3.17
CA THR A 62 3.43 -4.95 -2.33
C THR A 62 3.69 -3.56 -1.77
N PHE A 63 2.75 -2.64 -2.00
CA PHE A 63 2.85 -1.26 -1.54
C PHE A 63 1.75 -0.96 -0.53
N CYS A 64 2.13 -0.43 0.63
CA CYS A 64 1.22 0.06 1.65
C CYS A 64 1.49 1.54 1.93
N THR A 65 0.44 2.34 1.86
CA THR A 65 0.50 3.74 2.26
C THR A 65 -0.83 4.20 2.85
N ALA A 66 -0.94 5.46 3.29
CA ALA A 66 -2.19 6.03 3.77
C ALA A 66 -3.07 6.51 2.58
N PRO A 67 -4.39 6.61 2.72
CA PRO A 67 -5.24 7.18 1.68
C PRO A 67 -4.83 8.59 1.26
N THR A 68 -4.33 9.42 2.19
CA THR A 68 -3.75 10.73 1.88
C THR A 68 -2.61 10.65 0.87
N ALA A 69 -1.70 9.70 1.02
CA ALA A 69 -0.60 9.50 0.09
C ALA A 69 -1.07 9.00 -1.27
N PHE A 70 -2.07 8.11 -1.31
CA PHE A 70 -2.71 7.74 -2.57
C PHE A 70 -3.38 8.92 -3.26
N ARG A 71 -4.02 9.85 -2.52
CA ARG A 71 -4.58 11.10 -3.08
C ARG A 71 -3.51 11.92 -3.80
N MET A 72 -2.34 12.07 -3.18
CA MET A 72 -1.21 12.79 -3.78
C MET A 72 -0.64 12.06 -5.00
N LEU A 73 -0.55 10.72 -4.95
CA LEU A 73 -0.06 9.90 -6.05
C LEU A 73 -0.95 9.98 -7.29
N VAL A 74 -2.28 9.91 -7.14
CA VAL A 74 -3.19 9.94 -8.30
C VAL A 74 -3.31 11.32 -8.95
N GLN A 75 -2.85 12.37 -8.26
CA GLN A 75 -2.70 13.73 -8.81
C GLN A 75 -1.39 13.91 -9.58
N HIS A 76 -0.40 13.06 -9.35
CA HIS A 76 0.86 13.05 -10.08
C HIS A 76 0.67 12.33 -11.43
N ASP A 77 1.40 12.77 -12.46
CA ASP A 77 1.37 12.09 -13.75
C ASP A 77 2.16 10.77 -13.65
N LEU A 78 1.43 9.65 -13.62
CA LEU A 78 2.01 8.31 -13.56
C LEU A 78 2.29 7.71 -14.94
N SER A 79 1.96 8.40 -16.04
CA SER A 79 2.01 7.82 -17.40
C SER A 79 3.41 7.43 -17.86
N SER A 80 4.43 8.15 -17.37
CA SER A 80 5.85 7.93 -17.65
C SER A 80 6.48 6.78 -16.84
N TYR A 81 5.77 6.26 -15.83
CA TYR A 81 6.29 5.20 -14.94
C TYR A 81 5.71 3.83 -15.30
N LYS A 82 6.52 2.78 -15.09
CA LYS A 82 6.11 1.38 -15.29
C LYS A 82 6.38 0.57 -14.04
N PHE A 83 5.33 0.25 -13.29
CA PHE A 83 5.42 -0.54 -12.06
C PHE A 83 5.44 -2.05 -12.34
N SER A 84 6.48 -2.52 -13.04
CA SER A 84 6.55 -3.88 -13.60
C SER A 84 6.43 -5.02 -12.57
N ARG A 85 6.76 -4.76 -11.30
CA ARG A 85 6.72 -5.74 -10.21
C ARG A 85 5.56 -5.56 -9.25
N LEU A 86 4.93 -4.38 -9.23
CA LEU A 86 3.89 -4.06 -8.27
C LEU A 86 2.62 -4.85 -8.59
N LYS A 87 2.15 -5.63 -7.61
CA LYS A 87 1.03 -6.57 -7.79
C LYS A 87 -0.07 -6.42 -6.75
N HIS A 88 0.18 -5.73 -5.63
CA HIS A 88 -0.77 -5.58 -4.54
C HIS A 88 -0.61 -4.22 -3.85
N CYS A 89 -1.69 -3.46 -3.73
CA CYS A 89 -1.70 -2.17 -3.05
C CYS A 89 -2.69 -2.22 -1.90
N VAL A 90 -2.26 -1.87 -0.68
CA VAL A 90 -3.10 -1.86 0.52
C VAL A 90 -3.10 -0.50 1.19
N THR A 91 -4.21 -0.14 1.83
CA THR A 91 -4.33 1.14 2.55
C THR A 91 -5.14 1.00 3.84
N GLY A 92 -4.94 1.90 4.78
CA GLY A 92 -5.70 1.95 6.03
C GLY A 92 -5.24 3.11 6.90
N GLY A 93 -6.07 3.42 7.91
CA GLY A 93 -5.87 4.51 8.87
C GLY A 93 -6.73 5.76 8.61
N GLU A 94 -7.30 5.89 7.42
CA GLU A 94 -8.27 6.93 7.05
C GLU A 94 -9.29 6.35 6.06
N PRO A 95 -10.43 7.01 5.83
CA PRO A 95 -11.36 6.62 4.77
C PRO A 95 -10.76 6.77 3.36
N LEU A 96 -10.85 5.74 2.54
CA LEU A 96 -10.48 5.79 1.13
C LEU A 96 -11.62 6.35 0.26
N ASN A 97 -11.40 7.52 -0.33
CA ASN A 97 -12.33 8.10 -1.29
C ASN A 97 -12.44 7.18 -2.55
N PRO A 98 -13.66 6.77 -2.96
CA PRO A 98 -13.89 5.96 -4.16
C PRO A 98 -13.24 6.51 -5.44
N GLU A 99 -13.16 7.83 -5.60
CA GLU A 99 -12.53 8.47 -6.76
C GLU A 99 -11.03 8.20 -6.81
N VAL A 100 -10.36 8.16 -5.66
CA VAL A 100 -8.92 7.86 -5.54
C VAL A 100 -8.68 6.41 -5.95
N MET A 101 -9.51 5.49 -5.46
CA MET A 101 -9.46 4.08 -5.85
C MET A 101 -9.65 3.92 -7.37
N ALA A 102 -10.63 4.61 -7.95
CA ALA A 102 -10.91 4.56 -9.38
C ALA A 102 -9.75 5.12 -10.21
N LYS A 103 -9.21 6.30 -9.84
CA LYS A 103 -8.08 6.93 -10.54
C LYS A 103 -6.81 6.07 -10.47
N TRP A 104 -6.49 5.51 -9.29
CA TRP A 104 -5.35 4.59 -9.15
C TRP A 104 -5.50 3.37 -10.05
N LYS A 105 -6.70 2.79 -10.13
CA LYS A 105 -6.98 1.66 -11.02
C LYS A 105 -6.83 2.03 -12.50
N THR A 106 -7.32 3.19 -12.91
CA THR A 106 -7.18 3.66 -14.30
C THR A 106 -5.72 3.90 -14.68
N GLN A 107 -4.93 4.50 -13.79
CA GLN A 107 -3.53 4.84 -14.07
C GLN A 107 -2.57 3.65 -13.98
N THR A 108 -2.85 2.69 -13.09
CA THR A 108 -1.90 1.59 -12.77
C THR A 108 -2.40 0.19 -13.11
N GLY A 109 -3.71 0.04 -13.36
CA GLY A 109 -4.38 -1.25 -13.47
C GLY A 109 -4.62 -1.98 -12.14
N LEU A 110 -4.13 -1.44 -11.02
CA LEU A 110 -4.18 -2.08 -9.71
C LEU A 110 -5.33 -1.55 -8.86
N ILE A 111 -5.87 -2.40 -7.99
CA ILE A 111 -6.93 -2.03 -7.04
C ILE A 111 -6.29 -1.77 -5.68
N ILE A 112 -6.80 -0.76 -4.96
CA ILE A 112 -6.40 -0.48 -3.58
C ILE A 112 -7.27 -1.32 -2.63
N HIS A 113 -6.63 -2.16 -1.82
CA HIS A 113 -7.24 -3.03 -0.84
C HIS A 113 -7.25 -2.36 0.54
N GLU A 114 -8.38 -1.76 0.89
CA GLU A 114 -8.56 -1.08 2.17
C GLU A 114 -8.70 -2.06 3.36
N GLY A 115 -8.12 -1.69 4.49
CA GLY A 115 -8.27 -2.37 5.77
C GLY A 115 -8.45 -1.37 6.90
N TYR A 116 -9.25 -1.76 7.87
CA TYR A 116 -9.59 -1.02 9.07
C TYR A 116 -9.05 -1.75 10.30
N GLY A 117 -8.51 -0.98 11.24
CA GLY A 117 -7.94 -1.44 12.50
C GLY A 117 -7.49 -0.23 13.33
N GLN A 118 -7.06 -0.49 14.55
CA GLN A 118 -6.63 0.53 15.51
C GLN A 118 -5.37 0.06 16.26
N THR A 119 -4.67 0.96 16.94
CA THR A 119 -3.43 0.64 17.67
C THR A 119 -3.61 -0.50 18.68
N GLU A 120 -4.76 -0.53 19.35
CA GLU A 120 -5.17 -1.51 20.36
C GLU A 120 -5.54 -2.88 19.75
N THR A 121 -5.70 -2.92 18.43
CA THR A 121 -6.11 -4.11 17.68
C THR A 121 -5.07 -4.42 16.59
N VAL A 122 -5.39 -5.33 15.68
CA VAL A 122 -4.70 -5.51 14.41
C VAL A 122 -5.71 -5.12 13.30
N PRO A 123 -5.48 -5.38 11.99
CA PRO A 123 -6.55 -5.25 11.02
C PRO A 123 -7.76 -6.13 11.41
N VAL A 124 -8.91 -5.50 11.70
CA VAL A 124 -10.15 -6.18 12.11
C VAL A 124 -11.08 -6.43 10.93
N CYS A 125 -11.06 -5.55 9.94
CA CYS A 125 -11.85 -5.65 8.70
C CYS A 125 -10.95 -5.32 7.51
N ALA A 126 -11.04 -6.06 6.41
CA ALA A 126 -10.24 -5.77 5.23
C ALA A 126 -10.81 -6.34 3.93
N ASN A 127 -10.57 -5.61 2.84
CA ASN A 127 -10.82 -6.05 1.48
C ASN A 127 -9.69 -6.97 0.99
N MET A 128 -9.89 -8.28 1.07
CA MET A 128 -8.88 -9.27 0.65
C MET A 128 -8.80 -9.44 -0.88
N LYS A 129 -7.67 -9.94 -1.37
CA LYS A 129 -7.49 -10.27 -2.78
C LYS A 129 -8.53 -11.30 -3.24
N GLY A 130 -9.27 -10.97 -4.30
CA GLY A 130 -10.34 -11.79 -4.87
C GLY A 130 -11.74 -11.49 -4.34
N MET A 131 -11.89 -10.59 -3.36
CA MET A 131 -13.22 -10.15 -2.90
C MET A 131 -13.83 -9.13 -3.87
N LYS A 132 -15.16 -9.11 -3.96
CA LYS A 132 -15.90 -8.00 -4.59
C LYS A 132 -15.87 -6.80 -3.63
N ILE A 133 -15.10 -5.78 -4.00
CA ILE A 133 -14.95 -4.56 -3.19
C ILE A 133 -16.12 -3.62 -3.48
N LYS A 134 -16.79 -3.15 -2.42
CA LYS A 134 -17.75 -2.03 -2.47
C LYS A 134 -16.99 -0.75 -2.08
N PRO A 135 -16.79 0.22 -2.98
CA PRO A 135 -16.06 1.44 -2.64
C PRO A 135 -16.72 2.20 -1.48
N GLY A 136 -15.90 2.68 -0.53
CA GLY A 136 -16.37 3.42 0.64
C GLY A 136 -17.12 2.59 1.68
N SER A 137 -16.90 1.27 1.73
CA SER A 137 -17.57 0.38 2.68
C SER A 137 -16.83 0.18 4.01
N LEU A 138 -15.60 0.69 4.13
CA LEU A 138 -14.74 0.59 5.31
C LEU A 138 -14.36 2.00 5.79
#